data_AF-A0A4V6J2H4-F1
#
_entry.id   AF-A0A4V6J2H4-F1
#
_cell.length_a   1.000
_cell.length_b   1.000
_cell.length_c   1.000
_cell.angle_alpha   90.00
_cell.angle_beta   90.00
_cell.angle_gamma   90.00
#
_symmetry.space_group_name_H-M   'P 1'
#
loop_
_entity.id
_entity.type
_entity.pdbx_description
1 polymer ?
#
loop_
_entity_poly.entity_id
_entity_poly.type
_entity_poly.pdbx_seq_one_letter_code
_entity_poly.pdbx_strand_id
1 'polypeptide(L)'
;MHIWLHMPQEYRDEQVGKWLASLQPLTQALVLILDLIRNSAPFRKQTSLNGFYQDNGDDADLLRLRLDLASQLYPQISGHKSRFAIRFLPLDSELGIVPERFDF
;
A
#
# COMPACT_ATOMS: atom_id res chain seq x y z
N MET A 1 -5.43 24.50 -22.96
CA MET A 1 -4.20 23.89 -22.40
C MET A 1 -2.96 24.16 -23.26
N HIS A 2 -3.05 24.12 -24.59
CA HIS A 2 -1.90 24.36 -25.50
C HIS A 2 -1.14 25.67 -25.23
N ILE A 3 -1.85 26.79 -25.07
CA ILE A 3 -1.22 28.11 -24.83
C ILE A 3 -0.42 28.16 -23.51
N TRP A 4 -0.94 27.55 -22.45
CA TRP A 4 -0.28 27.50 -21.13
C TRP A 4 1.03 26.69 -21.17
N LEU A 5 1.05 25.60 -21.93
CA LEU A 5 2.25 24.78 -22.12
C LEU A 5 3.35 25.47 -22.95
N HIS A 6 3.01 26.52 -23.72
CA HIS A 6 3.97 27.34 -24.45
C HIS A 6 4.49 28.55 -23.66
N MET A 7 4.01 28.77 -22.43
CA MET A 7 4.55 29.82 -21.56
C MET A 7 5.98 29.49 -21.11
N PRO A 8 6.74 30.44 -20.55
CA PRO A 8 8.03 30.14 -19.93
C PRO A 8 7.88 29.08 -18.82
N GLN A 9 8.89 28.22 -18.66
CA GLN A 9 8.90 27.16 -17.64
C GLN A 9 8.71 27.74 -16.22
N GLU A 10 9.42 28.82 -15.91
CA GLU A 10 9.35 29.51 -14.61
C GLU A 10 7.92 29.94 -14.26
N TYR A 11 7.16 30.41 -15.25
CA TYR A 11 5.77 30.81 -15.05
C TYR A 11 4.87 29.62 -14.71
N ARG A 12 5.08 28.46 -15.37
CA ARG A 12 4.36 27.23 -15.03
C ARG A 12 4.74 26.72 -13.65
N ASP A 13 6.03 26.76 -13.30
CA ASP A 13 6.51 26.30 -11.99
C ASP A 13 5.91 27.13 -10.86
N GLU A 14 5.82 28.44 -11.02
CA GLU A 14 5.17 29.32 -10.03
C GLU A 14 3.69 28.96 -9.83
N GLN A 15 2.97 28.69 -10.92
CA GLN A 15 1.55 28.32 -10.85
C GLN A 15 1.34 26.93 -10.24
N VAL A 16 2.14 25.95 -10.63
CA VAL A 16 2.13 24.61 -10.02
C VAL A 16 2.46 24.72 -8.53
N GLY A 17 3.45 25.53 -8.16
CA GLY A 17 3.80 25.82 -6.77
C GLY A 17 2.62 26.37 -5.97
N LYS A 18 1.88 27.35 -6.52
CA LYS A 18 0.66 27.89 -5.89
C LYS A 18 -0.44 26.85 -5.75
N TRP A 19 -0.65 26.01 -6.77
CA TRP A 19 -1.66 24.96 -6.71
C TRP A 19 -1.32 23.92 -5.64
N LEU A 20 -0.07 23.47 -5.58
CA LEU A 20 0.40 22.53 -4.56
C LEU A 20 0.38 23.14 -3.15
N ALA A 21 0.76 24.42 -3.02
CA ALA A 21 0.73 25.14 -1.75
C ALA A 21 -0.70 25.25 -1.19
N SER A 22 -1.73 25.30 -2.04
CA SER A 22 -3.12 25.33 -1.56
C SER A 22 -3.54 24.02 -0.86
N LEU A 23 -2.87 22.91 -1.15
CA LEU A 23 -3.11 21.60 -0.54
C LEU A 23 -2.25 21.33 0.71
N GLN A 24 -1.30 22.22 1.05
CA GLN A 24 -0.35 22.01 2.15
C GLN A 24 -1.01 21.63 3.48
N PRO A 25 -2.07 22.32 3.96
CA PRO A 25 -2.68 21.97 5.25
C PRO A 25 -3.21 20.53 5.28
N LEU A 26 -3.82 20.07 4.18
CA LEU A 26 -4.29 18.69 4.04
C LEU A 26 -3.12 17.71 3.97
N THR A 27 -2.10 18.03 3.17
CA THR A 27 -0.90 17.19 3.03
C THR A 27 -0.19 17.00 4.37
N GLN A 28 0.00 18.08 5.15
CA GLN A 28 0.64 18.02 6.46
C GLN A 28 -0.13 17.12 7.43
N ALA A 29 -1.44 17.31 7.53
CA ALA A 29 -2.28 16.50 8.42
C ALA A 29 -2.26 15.02 8.00
N LEU A 30 -2.41 14.73 6.71
CA LEU A 30 -2.44 13.36 6.20
C LEU A 30 -1.09 12.65 6.36
N VAL A 31 0.03 13.33 6.07
CA VAL A 31 1.38 12.79 6.27
C VAL A 31 1.59 12.42 7.73
N LEU A 32 1.26 13.33 8.66
CA LEU A 32 1.41 13.07 10.09
C LEU A 32 0.56 11.88 10.56
N ILE A 33 -0.71 11.82 10.18
CA ILE A 33 -1.61 10.72 10.57
C ILE A 33 -1.10 9.39 10.01
N LEU A 34 -0.74 9.33 8.72
CA LEU A 34 -0.24 8.11 8.11
C LEU A 34 1.10 7.67 8.71
N ASP A 35 1.98 8.59 9.10
CA ASP A 35 3.23 8.25 9.77
C ASP A 35 2.99 7.67 11.16
N LEU A 36 2.04 8.22 11.92
CA LEU A 36 1.63 7.67 13.21
C LEU A 36 1.03 6.26 13.05
N ILE A 37 0.09 6.07 12.12
CA ILE A 37 -0.55 4.77 11.85
C ILE A 37 0.50 3.73 11.41
N ARG A 38 1.46 4.10 10.56
CA ARG A 38 2.50 3.16 10.11
C ARG A 38 3.43 2.73 11.25
N ASN A 39 3.64 3.59 12.24
CA ASN A 39 4.55 3.30 13.37
C ASN A 39 3.84 2.72 14.61
N SER A 40 2.52 2.56 14.58
CA SER A 40 1.74 2.07 15.74
C SER A 40 1.88 0.56 15.99
N ALA A 41 2.32 -0.23 15.01
CA ALA A 41 2.46 -1.68 15.12
C ALA A 41 3.78 -2.20 14.53
N PRO A 42 4.50 -3.11 15.22
CA PRO A 42 5.68 -3.78 14.67
C PRO A 42 5.28 -4.86 13.67
N PHE A 43 6.19 -5.18 12.74
CA PHE A 43 6.05 -6.36 11.89
C PHE A 43 6.21 -7.63 12.71
N ARG A 44 5.28 -8.58 12.53
CA ARG A 44 5.33 -9.91 13.13
C ARG A 44 5.42 -10.93 11.99
N LYS A 45 6.33 -11.90 12.12
CA LYS A 45 6.41 -13.00 11.18
C LYS A 45 5.16 -13.86 11.29
N GLN A 46 4.54 -14.14 10.16
CA GLN A 46 3.39 -15.04 10.04
C GLN A 46 3.67 -16.09 8.95
N THR A 47 2.92 -17.18 8.99
CA THR A 47 2.98 -18.23 7.98
C THR A 47 1.60 -18.45 7.39
N SER A 48 1.47 -18.35 6.08
CA SER A 48 0.27 -18.81 5.38
C SER A 48 0.35 -20.31 5.08
N LEU A 49 -0.81 -20.97 5.02
CA LEU A 49 -0.92 -22.38 4.66
C LEU A 49 -1.68 -22.50 3.34
N ASN A 50 -1.08 -23.17 2.36
CA ASN A 50 -1.61 -23.31 0.99
C ASN A 50 -2.03 -21.96 0.39
N GLY A 51 -1.20 -20.93 0.60
CA GLY A 51 -1.46 -19.59 0.11
C GLY A 51 -2.58 -18.84 0.84
N PHE A 52 -3.07 -19.32 1.98
CA PHE A 52 -4.16 -18.70 2.70
C PHE A 52 -3.78 -18.36 4.14
N TYR A 53 -4.14 -17.16 4.56
CA TYR A 53 -4.03 -16.68 5.94
C TYR A 53 -5.27 -15.86 6.29
N GLN A 54 -5.75 -15.93 7.53
CA GLN A 54 -6.85 -15.09 8.01
C GLN A 54 -6.62 -14.70 9.46
N ASP A 55 -7.12 -13.53 9.83
CA ASP A 55 -7.02 -13.04 11.21
C ASP A 55 -8.09 -11.99 11.50
N ASN A 56 -8.14 -11.55 12.76
CA ASN A 56 -8.88 -10.35 13.16
C ASN A 56 -7.95 -9.14 13.08
N GLY A 57 -8.38 -8.09 12.39
CA GLY A 57 -7.70 -6.81 12.34
C GLY A 57 -7.99 -5.91 13.55
N ASP A 58 -8.80 -6.37 14.52
CA ASP A 58 -9.26 -5.57 15.67
C ASP A 58 -9.66 -4.14 15.23
N ASP A 59 -9.08 -3.10 15.83
CA ASP A 59 -9.28 -1.68 15.48
C ASP A 59 -8.21 -1.13 14.51
N ALA A 60 -7.55 -1.98 13.72
CA ALA A 60 -6.48 -1.56 12.82
C ALA A 60 -7.02 -0.93 11.52
N ASP A 61 -6.54 0.28 11.21
CA ASP A 61 -6.86 0.97 9.95
C ASP A 61 -6.01 0.50 8.76
N LEU A 62 -4.85 -0.13 9.02
CA LEU A 62 -3.87 -0.45 7.98
C LEU A 62 -3.16 -1.79 8.23
N LEU A 63 -3.24 -2.68 7.25
CA LEU A 63 -2.40 -3.88 7.16
C LEU A 63 -1.14 -3.58 6.34
N ARG A 64 0.03 -3.89 6.90
CA ARG A 64 1.34 -3.76 6.25
C ARG A 64 2.00 -5.13 6.17
N LEU A 65 2.25 -5.61 4.95
CA LEU A 65 2.91 -6.90 4.70
C LEU A 65 4.32 -6.67 4.14
N ARG A 66 5.25 -7.58 4.45
CA ARG A 66 6.58 -7.63 3.84
C ARG A 66 6.72 -8.96 3.13
N LEU A 67 6.94 -8.91 1.83
CA LEU A 67 7.10 -10.10 1.00
C LEU A 67 8.46 -10.09 0.34
N ASP A 68 9.11 -11.24 0.27
CA ASP A 68 10.30 -11.40 -0.56
C ASP A 68 9.90 -11.43 -2.03
N LEU A 69 10.53 -10.61 -2.85
CA LEU A 69 10.33 -10.59 -4.30
C LEU A 69 10.65 -11.95 -4.94
N ALA A 70 11.60 -12.70 -4.37
CA ALA A 70 11.96 -14.04 -4.85
C ALA A 70 10.81 -15.04 -4.75
N SER A 71 9.81 -14.79 -3.89
CA SER A 71 8.62 -15.65 -3.79
C SER A 71 7.73 -15.59 -5.04
N GLN A 72 7.81 -14.51 -5.82
CA GLN A 72 6.94 -14.26 -6.98
C GLN A 72 5.43 -14.34 -6.64
N LEU A 73 5.06 -14.01 -5.40
CA LEU A 73 3.67 -13.97 -4.95
C LEU A 73 3.22 -12.54 -4.69
N TYR A 74 1.93 -12.28 -4.85
CA TYR A 74 1.28 -11.06 -4.37
C TYR A 74 0.04 -11.39 -3.52
N PRO A 75 -0.31 -10.53 -2.55
CA PRO A 75 -1.45 -10.76 -1.70
C PRO A 75 -2.72 -10.19 -2.35
N GLN A 76 -3.75 -11.03 -2.44
CA GLN A 76 -5.12 -10.61 -2.63
C GLN A 76 -5.81 -10.59 -1.26
N ILE A 77 -6.24 -9.42 -0.81
CA ILE A 77 -6.80 -9.23 0.53
C ILE A 77 -8.30 -8.96 0.42
N SER A 78 -9.09 -9.64 1.25
CA SER A 78 -10.51 -9.37 1.46
C SER A 78 -10.81 -9.15 2.94
N GLY A 79 -11.92 -8.47 3.23
CA GLY A 79 -12.30 -8.14 4.61
C GLY A 79 -13.80 -8.19 4.83
N HIS A 80 -14.21 -8.54 6.04
CA HIS A 80 -15.59 -8.51 6.50
C HIS A 80 -15.67 -8.19 8.00
N LYS A 81 -16.27 -7.05 8.33
CA LYS A 81 -16.22 -6.44 9.68
C LYS A 81 -14.76 -6.24 10.09
N SER A 82 -14.37 -6.64 11.30
CA SER A 82 -12.99 -6.57 11.78
C SER A 82 -12.09 -7.68 11.22
N ARG A 83 -12.62 -8.66 10.48
CA ARG A 83 -11.83 -9.82 9.99
C ARG A 83 -11.28 -9.57 8.61
N PHE A 84 -10.10 -10.11 8.34
CA PHE A 84 -9.49 -10.10 7.01
C PHE A 84 -8.98 -11.50 6.62
N ALA A 85 -8.89 -11.70 5.32
CA ALA A 85 -8.28 -12.88 4.71
C ALA A 85 -7.28 -12.44 3.64
N ILE A 86 -6.15 -13.15 3.59
CA ILE A 86 -5.07 -12.96 2.62
C ILE A 86 -4.98 -14.25 1.82
N ARG A 87 -5.15 -14.13 0.50
CA ARG A 87 -4.83 -15.18 -0.47
C ARG A 87 -3.60 -14.77 -1.26
N PHE A 88 -2.52 -15.54 -1.18
CA PHE A 88 -1.34 -15.36 -1.99
C PHE A 88 -1.55 -15.99 -3.36
N LEU A 89 -1.31 -15.20 -4.40
CA LEU A 89 -1.44 -15.60 -5.79
C LEU A 89 -0.07 -15.46 -6.46
N PRO A 90 0.29 -16.36 -7.39
CA PRO A 90 1.51 -16.19 -8.15
C PRO A 90 1.39 -15.03 -9.14
N LEU A 91 2.49 -14.32 -9.36
CA LEU A 91 2.60 -13.29 -10.40
C LEU A 91 2.40 -13.87 -11.80
N ASP A 92 2.90 -15.09 -12.02
CA ASP A 92 2.63 -15.89 -13.21
C ASP A 92 1.44 -16.82 -12.95
N SER A 93 0.30 -16.53 -13.58
CA SER A 93 -0.94 -17.29 -13.39
C SER A 93 -0.93 -18.70 -14.01
N GLU A 94 0.01 -19.00 -14.92
CA GLU A 94 0.07 -20.28 -15.63
C GLU A 94 1.08 -21.23 -14.99
N LEU A 95 2.25 -20.72 -14.61
CA LEU A 95 3.38 -21.54 -14.14
C LEU A 95 3.77 -21.27 -12.68
N GLY A 96 3.20 -20.25 -12.05
CA GLY A 96 3.58 -19.88 -10.70
C GLY A 96 3.05 -20.85 -9.64
N ILE A 97 3.88 -21.10 -8.63
CA ILE A 97 3.61 -22.07 -7.58
C ILE A 97 3.42 -21.33 -6.27
N VAL A 98 2.32 -21.64 -5.58
CA VAL A 98 2.10 -21.19 -4.20
C VAL A 98 2.58 -22.30 -3.26
N PRO A 99 3.59 -22.06 -2.43
CA PRO A 99 4.10 -23.08 -1.52
C PRO A 99 3.08 -23.41 -0.43
N GLU A 100 3.13 -24.64 0.08
CA GLU A 100 2.26 -25.10 1.17
C GLU A 100 2.45 -24.26 2.44
N ARG A 101 3.69 -23.84 2.71
CA ARG A 101 4.03 -22.93 3.80
C ARG A 101 4.77 -21.72 3.24
N PHE A 102 4.26 -20.53 3.55
CA PHE A 102 4.87 -19.28 3.11
C PHE A 102 4.98 -18.31 4.28
N ASP A 103 6.21 -17.98 4.65
CA ASP A 103 6.50 -17.04 5.73
C ASP A 103 6.53 -15.60 5.19
N PHE A 104 5.88 -14.67 5.89
CA PHE A 104 5.77 -13.25 5.55
C PHE A 104 5.76 -12.33 6.79
#